data_AF-A0A377CZ36-F1
#
_entry.id   AF-A0A377CZ36-F1
#
_cell.length_a   1.000
_cell.length_b   1.000
_cell.length_c   1.000
_cell.angle_alpha   90.00
_cell.angle_beta   90.00
_cell.angle_gamma   90.00
#
_symmetry.space_group_name_H-M   'P 1'
#
loop_
_entity.id
_entity.type
_entity.pdbx_description
1 polymer ?
#
loop_
_entity_poly.entity_id
_entity_poly.type
_entity_poly.pdbx_seq_one_letter_code
_entity_poly.pdbx_strand_id
1 'polypeptide(L)'
;MSWGIYCELWAWDVTEAQIRDFNPSGIILSGGPESTTEENSPRAPQYVFEAGVPVFGVCYGMQTMAMQLGGHVEASNEREFGYAQVEVVNDSALVRGIEDALTADGKPLLDVWMSHGDKVTAIPSDFVTVASTESCPFAIMANEEKRFYGVQFHPEVTHTRQGMRMLERFVRDICQCEALWTPAKIIDDAVARIREQVGDDKVILGLSGGVDSSVTAMLLHRAIGKKPDLRIRRQRPAASQRSRAGSGYVWRSLLVSILFTFRQKIASCQRWLAKTIRKQNVKSSGAFSLKYSMKKR
;
A
#
# COMPACT_ATOMS: atom_id res chain seq x y z
N MET A 1 2.30 -4.04 -1.01
CA MET A 1 1.79 -4.09 -2.40
C MET A 1 2.73 -4.92 -3.27
N SER A 2 2.20 -5.91 -3.98
CA SER A 2 2.94 -6.89 -4.79
C SER A 2 3.24 -6.44 -6.22
N TRP A 3 2.69 -5.31 -6.68
CA TRP A 3 2.75 -4.87 -8.08
C TRP A 3 4.02 -4.10 -8.47
N GLY A 4 4.96 -3.93 -7.55
CA GLY A 4 6.21 -3.22 -7.83
C GLY A 4 6.01 -1.73 -8.10
N ILE A 5 5.03 -1.11 -7.45
CA ILE A 5 4.75 0.33 -7.56
C ILE A 5 4.93 0.94 -6.18
N TYR A 6 5.68 2.05 -6.13
CA TYR A 6 5.94 2.75 -4.89
C TYR A 6 4.70 3.50 -4.43
N CYS A 7 4.41 3.43 -3.13
CA CYS A 7 3.32 4.15 -2.52
C CYS A 7 3.68 4.56 -1.09
N GLU A 8 3.12 5.69 -0.64
CA GLU A 8 3.15 6.11 0.76
C GLU A 8 1.74 6.18 1.34
N LEU A 9 1.66 5.93 2.66
CA LEU A 9 0.44 6.01 3.44
C LEU A 9 0.51 7.20 4.38
N TRP A 10 -0.38 8.16 4.17
CA TRP A 10 -0.46 9.39 4.94
C TRP A 10 -1.79 9.50 5.67
N ALA A 11 -1.80 10.28 6.75
CA ALA A 11 -3.05 10.74 7.37
C ALA A 11 -3.82 11.66 6.39
N TRP A 12 -5.10 11.89 6.67
CA TRP A 12 -5.95 12.63 5.74
C TRP A 12 -5.67 14.14 5.74
N ASP A 13 -5.15 14.68 6.84
CA ASP A 13 -4.95 16.09 7.18
C ASP A 13 -3.61 16.64 6.66
N VAL A 14 -3.21 16.20 5.46
CA VAL A 14 -2.00 16.70 4.80
C VAL A 14 -2.26 18.02 4.08
N THR A 15 -1.22 18.84 3.98
CA THR A 15 -1.28 20.11 3.25
C THR A 15 -1.11 19.90 1.75
N GLU A 16 -1.64 20.84 0.96
CA GLU A 16 -1.40 20.89 -0.50
C GLU A 16 0.10 20.85 -0.83
N ALA A 17 0.93 21.59 -0.09
CA ALA A 17 2.37 21.63 -0.31
C ALA A 17 3.02 20.24 -0.21
N GLN A 18 2.61 19.43 0.77
CA GLN A 18 3.10 18.06 0.92
C GLN A 18 2.67 17.18 -0.26
N ILE A 19 1.42 17.30 -0.74
CA ILE A 19 0.95 16.53 -1.90
C ILE A 19 1.74 16.93 -3.16
N ARG A 20 1.97 18.24 -3.37
CA ARG A 20 2.78 18.75 -4.49
C ARG A 20 4.22 18.24 -4.46
N ASP A 21 4.85 18.27 -3.29
CA ASP A 21 6.23 17.80 -3.11
C ASP A 21 6.35 16.28 -3.36
N PHE A 22 5.35 15.53 -2.88
CA PHE A 22 5.28 14.11 -3.18
C PHE A 22 5.12 13.85 -4.68
N ASN A 23 4.33 14.68 -5.37
CA ASN A 23 4.05 14.62 -6.82
C ASN A 23 3.47 13.25 -7.24
N PRO A 24 2.25 12.91 -6.79
CA PRO A 24 1.68 11.60 -7.08
C PRO A 24 1.23 11.46 -8.53
N SER A 25 1.36 10.26 -9.10
CA SER A 25 0.74 9.82 -10.35
C SER A 25 -0.73 9.44 -10.20
N GLY A 26 -1.19 9.23 -8.96
CA GLY A 26 -2.55 8.86 -8.62
C GLY A 26 -2.74 8.80 -7.11
N ILE A 27 -3.99 9.03 -6.67
CA ILE A 27 -4.34 9.17 -5.25
C ILE A 27 -5.46 8.18 -4.92
N ILE A 28 -5.33 7.42 -3.84
CA ILE A 28 -6.39 6.58 -3.29
C ILE A 28 -6.89 7.20 -1.98
N LEU A 29 -8.20 7.40 -1.85
CA LEU A 29 -8.87 7.80 -0.61
C LEU A 29 -9.49 6.56 0.02
N SER A 30 -9.02 6.13 1.20
CA SER A 30 -9.57 4.95 1.86
C SER A 30 -10.95 5.15 2.48
N GLY A 31 -11.53 4.03 2.91
CA GLY A 31 -12.59 4.01 3.90
C GLY A 31 -12.14 4.57 5.26
N GLY A 32 -13.12 4.81 6.11
CA GLY A 32 -12.99 5.34 7.46
C GLY A 32 -14.28 5.01 8.25
N PRO A 33 -14.21 4.92 9.58
CA PRO A 33 -15.38 4.66 10.41
C PRO A 33 -16.29 5.89 10.58
N GLU A 34 -15.83 7.08 10.18
CA GLU A 34 -16.57 8.34 10.37
C GLU A 34 -17.75 8.45 9.40
N SER A 35 -18.67 9.39 9.67
CA SER A 35 -19.73 9.79 8.75
C SER A 35 -19.37 11.10 8.07
N THR A 36 -19.60 11.22 6.77
CA THR A 36 -19.39 12.51 6.07
C THR A 36 -20.48 13.53 6.39
N THR A 37 -21.59 13.12 7.02
CA THR A 37 -22.68 14.02 7.40
C THR A 37 -22.37 14.86 8.64
N GLU A 38 -21.36 14.46 9.43
CA GLU A 38 -20.93 15.20 10.63
C GLU A 38 -20.08 16.44 10.26
N GLU A 39 -20.29 17.55 10.96
CA GLU A 39 -19.70 18.87 10.65
C GLU A 39 -18.16 18.87 10.60
N ASN A 40 -17.50 18.18 11.53
CA ASN A 40 -16.04 18.16 11.66
C ASN A 40 -15.42 16.84 11.19
N SER A 41 -16.14 16.09 10.35
CA SER A 41 -15.65 14.82 9.84
C SER A 41 -14.49 15.00 8.85
N PRO A 42 -13.58 14.01 8.73
CA PRO A 42 -12.44 14.07 7.83
C PRO A 42 -12.78 14.48 6.39
N ARG A 43 -11.95 15.33 5.78
CA ARG A 43 -12.10 15.74 4.38
C ARG A 43 -10.81 15.56 3.62
N ALA A 44 -10.89 15.25 2.33
CA ALA A 44 -9.71 15.32 1.49
C ALA A 44 -9.32 16.79 1.27
N PRO A 45 -8.03 17.16 1.32
CA PRO A 45 -7.59 18.47 0.86
C PRO A 45 -8.11 18.70 -0.56
N GLN A 46 -8.71 19.87 -0.84
CA GLN A 46 -9.36 20.13 -2.13
C GLN A 46 -8.42 19.92 -3.31
N TYR A 47 -7.12 20.21 -3.11
CA TYR A 47 -6.07 19.98 -4.08
C TYR A 47 -6.01 18.53 -4.61
N VAL A 48 -6.45 17.53 -3.83
CA VAL A 48 -6.57 16.14 -4.31
C VAL A 48 -7.39 16.04 -5.60
N PHE A 49 -8.47 16.82 -5.70
CA PHE A 49 -9.36 16.85 -6.86
C PHE A 49 -8.93 17.86 -7.94
N GLU A 50 -7.88 18.62 -7.70
CA GLU A 50 -7.34 19.66 -8.61
C GLU A 50 -5.95 19.30 -9.16
N ALA A 51 -5.30 18.29 -8.59
CA ALA A 51 -3.93 17.89 -8.92
C ALA A 51 -3.75 17.35 -10.36
N GLY A 52 -4.84 17.13 -11.12
CA GLY A 52 -4.78 16.66 -12.50
C GLY A 52 -4.40 15.18 -12.67
N VAL A 53 -4.43 14.40 -11.59
CA VAL A 53 -4.11 12.96 -11.57
C VAL A 53 -5.34 12.13 -11.17
N PRO A 54 -5.41 10.85 -11.54
CA PRO A 54 -6.54 10.00 -11.18
C PRO A 54 -6.74 9.89 -9.66
N VAL A 55 -7.99 9.82 -9.24
CA VAL A 55 -8.37 9.66 -7.82
C VAL A 55 -9.31 8.47 -7.67
N PHE A 56 -9.03 7.58 -6.72
CA PHE A 56 -9.89 6.43 -6.41
C PHE A 56 -10.37 6.47 -4.95
N GLY A 57 -11.66 6.71 -4.75
CA GLY A 57 -12.30 6.70 -3.45
C GLY A 57 -12.90 5.33 -3.10
N VAL A 58 -12.60 4.83 -1.91
CA VAL A 58 -13.11 3.57 -1.37
C VAL A 58 -13.97 3.85 -0.15
N CYS A 59 -15.23 3.40 -0.16
CA CYS A 59 -16.21 3.60 0.91
C CYS A 59 -16.29 5.08 1.36
N TYR A 60 -15.79 5.44 2.55
CA TYR A 60 -15.69 6.82 3.00
C TYR A 60 -14.99 7.74 1.99
N GLY A 61 -13.95 7.25 1.30
CA GLY A 61 -13.25 7.99 0.26
C GLY A 61 -14.12 8.30 -0.95
N MET A 62 -15.09 7.45 -1.28
CA MET A 62 -16.11 7.73 -2.30
C MET A 62 -17.12 8.77 -1.78
N GLN A 63 -17.56 8.65 -0.53
CA GLN A 63 -18.54 9.55 0.08
C GLN A 63 -17.98 10.98 0.21
N THR A 64 -16.74 11.12 0.67
CA THR A 64 -16.06 12.42 0.79
C THR A 64 -15.87 13.07 -0.58
N MET A 65 -15.54 12.27 -1.60
CA MET A 65 -15.47 12.71 -3.00
C MET A 65 -16.84 13.21 -3.49
N ALA A 66 -17.91 12.46 -3.25
CA ALA A 66 -19.26 12.87 -3.65
C ALA A 66 -19.66 14.20 -2.98
N MET A 67 -19.54 14.29 -1.65
CA MET A 67 -19.90 15.49 -0.89
C MET A 67 -19.11 16.73 -1.32
N GLN A 68 -17.79 16.61 -1.50
CA GLN A 68 -16.93 17.75 -1.86
C GLN A 68 -17.09 18.21 -3.31
N LEU A 69 -17.69 17.39 -4.17
CA LEU A 69 -17.89 17.70 -5.59
C LEU A 69 -19.35 17.99 -5.94
N GLY A 70 -20.22 18.20 -4.94
CA GLY A 70 -21.61 18.63 -5.14
C GLY A 70 -22.63 17.50 -5.21
N GLY A 71 -22.24 16.27 -4.88
CA GLY A 71 -23.17 15.18 -4.58
C GLY A 71 -23.74 15.27 -3.16
N HIS A 72 -24.46 14.24 -2.75
CA HIS A 72 -25.09 14.14 -1.44
C HIS A 72 -24.91 12.74 -0.83
N VAL A 73 -24.71 12.70 0.48
CA VAL A 73 -24.57 11.48 1.28
C VAL A 73 -25.56 11.55 2.44
N GLU A 74 -26.23 10.44 2.70
CA GLU A 74 -27.15 10.30 3.82
C GLU A 74 -26.70 9.17 4.74
N ALA A 75 -26.95 9.36 6.03
CA ALA A 75 -26.82 8.30 7.01
C ALA A 75 -27.93 7.27 6.79
N SER A 76 -27.56 6.01 6.60
CA SER A 76 -28.54 4.91 6.54
C SER A 76 -28.66 4.27 7.92
N ASN A 77 -29.90 4.06 8.38
CA ASN A 77 -30.18 3.23 9.55
C ASN A 77 -29.90 1.74 9.26
N GLU A 78 -29.99 1.34 7.99
CA GLU A 78 -29.63 0.02 7.51
C GLU A 78 -28.15 0.03 7.12
N ARG A 79 -27.32 -0.62 7.95
CA ARG A 79 -25.91 -0.78 7.65
C ARG A 79 -25.71 -2.05 6.84
N GLU A 80 -25.27 -1.90 5.60
CA GLU A 80 -24.95 -3.03 4.74
C GLU A 80 -23.50 -3.44 5.00
N PHE A 81 -23.34 -4.49 5.80
CA PHE A 81 -22.07 -5.14 6.05
C PHE A 81 -22.13 -6.55 5.52
N GLY A 82 -21.24 -6.86 4.58
CA GLY A 82 -21.02 -8.22 4.13
C GLY A 82 -20.96 -8.35 2.62
N TYR A 83 -21.23 -9.56 2.18
CA TYR A 83 -21.16 -9.94 0.78
C TYR A 83 -22.36 -9.36 0.02
N ALA A 84 -22.10 -8.77 -1.15
CA ALA A 84 -23.12 -8.32 -2.09
C ALA A 84 -22.68 -8.61 -3.53
N GLN A 85 -23.67 -8.68 -4.42
CA GLN A 85 -23.42 -8.68 -5.87
C GLN A 85 -23.81 -7.32 -6.43
N VAL A 86 -22.88 -6.65 -7.11
CA VAL A 86 -23.15 -5.36 -7.77
C VAL A 86 -23.29 -5.58 -9.28
N GLU A 87 -24.36 -5.04 -9.87
CA GLU A 87 -24.62 -5.08 -11.31
C GLU A 87 -23.93 -3.89 -11.98
N VAL A 88 -23.09 -4.18 -12.99
CA VAL A 88 -22.47 -3.14 -13.82
C VAL A 88 -23.46 -2.70 -14.89
N VAL A 89 -23.85 -1.43 -14.84
CA VAL A 89 -24.90 -0.84 -15.69
C VAL A 89 -24.35 0.14 -16.73
N ASN A 90 -23.14 0.66 -16.55
CA ASN A 90 -22.44 1.47 -17.54
C ASN A 90 -20.98 1.02 -17.70
N ASP A 91 -20.42 1.28 -18.87
CA ASP A 91 -19.00 1.05 -19.13
C ASP A 91 -18.13 2.05 -18.36
N SER A 92 -16.99 1.57 -17.84
CA SER A 92 -16.00 2.40 -17.18
C SER A 92 -14.62 1.75 -17.27
N ALA A 93 -13.58 2.57 -17.45
CA ALA A 93 -12.21 2.07 -17.52
C ALA A 93 -11.82 1.23 -16.28
N LEU A 94 -12.39 1.53 -15.11
CA LEU A 94 -12.10 0.83 -13.86
C LEU A 94 -12.56 -0.64 -13.87
N VAL A 95 -13.74 -0.93 -14.44
CA VAL A 95 -14.38 -2.26 -14.35
C VAL A 95 -14.45 -3.00 -15.68
N ARG A 96 -14.08 -2.36 -16.80
CA ARG A 96 -14.15 -2.98 -18.13
C ARG A 96 -13.42 -4.33 -18.18
N GLY A 97 -14.17 -5.37 -18.52
CA GLY A 97 -13.70 -6.76 -18.63
C GLY A 97 -13.42 -7.44 -17.28
N ILE A 98 -13.91 -6.89 -16.17
CA ILE A 98 -13.85 -7.48 -14.83
C ILE A 98 -15.26 -7.94 -14.46
N GLU A 99 -15.47 -9.24 -14.34
CA GLU A 99 -16.79 -9.86 -14.11
C GLU A 99 -16.58 -11.15 -13.31
N ASP A 100 -17.49 -11.45 -12.38
CA ASP A 100 -17.50 -12.69 -11.58
C ASP A 100 -18.66 -13.62 -11.93
N ALA A 101 -19.80 -13.03 -12.28
CA ALA A 101 -21.01 -13.73 -12.69
C ALA A 101 -21.80 -12.88 -13.70
N LEU A 102 -22.90 -13.44 -14.21
CA LEU A 102 -23.83 -12.75 -15.09
C LEU A 102 -25.24 -12.80 -14.49
N THR A 103 -26.02 -11.75 -14.70
CA THR A 103 -27.47 -11.76 -14.48
C THR A 103 -28.17 -12.67 -15.51
N ALA A 104 -29.47 -12.94 -15.31
CA ALA A 104 -30.26 -13.74 -16.25
C ALA A 104 -30.34 -13.12 -17.66
N ASP A 105 -30.26 -11.79 -17.76
CA ASP A 105 -30.22 -11.02 -19.01
C ASP A 105 -28.77 -10.77 -19.52
N GLY A 106 -27.77 -11.40 -18.89
CA GLY A 106 -26.38 -11.42 -19.39
C GLY A 106 -25.56 -10.17 -19.03
N LYS A 107 -25.96 -9.40 -18.02
CA LYS A 107 -25.19 -8.24 -17.54
C LYS A 107 -24.13 -8.66 -16.52
N PRO A 108 -22.99 -7.95 -16.46
CA PRO A 108 -21.91 -8.30 -15.54
C PRO A 108 -22.26 -8.06 -14.06
N LEU A 109 -21.92 -9.04 -13.23
CA LEU A 109 -21.96 -8.95 -11.77
C LEU A 109 -20.55 -9.03 -11.17
N LEU A 110 -20.31 -8.26 -10.11
CA LEU A 110 -19.10 -8.36 -9.29
C LEU A 110 -19.47 -8.83 -7.88
N ASP A 111 -18.70 -9.80 -7.38
CA ASP A 111 -18.83 -10.30 -6.01
C ASP A 111 -17.97 -9.45 -5.07
N VAL A 112 -18.61 -8.62 -4.24
CA VAL A 112 -17.93 -7.56 -3.46
C VAL A 112 -18.21 -7.64 -1.96
N TRP A 113 -17.34 -6.98 -1.18
CA TRP A 113 -17.52 -6.80 0.26
C TRP A 113 -17.95 -5.37 0.60
N MET A 114 -19.25 -5.20 0.82
CA MET A 114 -19.87 -3.95 1.26
C MET A 114 -19.60 -3.75 2.76
N SER A 115 -19.28 -2.53 3.15
CA SER A 115 -19.07 -2.18 4.55
C SER A 115 -19.36 -0.70 4.76
N HIS A 116 -20.63 -0.33 4.73
CA HIS A 116 -21.03 1.07 4.83
C HIS A 116 -22.23 1.29 5.76
N GLY A 117 -22.14 2.35 6.55
CA GLY A 117 -23.29 2.93 7.25
C GLY A 117 -23.96 3.94 6.34
N ASP A 118 -23.22 4.97 5.96
CA ASP A 118 -23.71 5.99 5.04
C ASP A 118 -23.72 5.51 3.59
N LYS A 119 -24.52 6.14 2.75
CA LYS A 119 -24.49 5.92 1.30
C LYS A 119 -24.67 7.22 0.54
N VAL A 120 -24.05 7.29 -0.64
CA VAL A 120 -24.29 8.37 -1.59
C VAL A 120 -25.75 8.29 -2.07
N THR A 121 -26.50 9.39 -1.99
CA THR A 121 -27.88 9.50 -2.51
C THR A 121 -27.97 10.39 -3.74
N ALA A 122 -26.95 11.21 -4.00
CA ALA A 122 -26.76 11.90 -5.27
C ALA A 122 -25.27 11.94 -5.62
N ILE A 123 -24.91 11.54 -6.84
CA ILE A 123 -23.55 11.70 -7.35
C ILE A 123 -23.34 13.12 -7.89
N PRO A 124 -22.09 13.63 -7.97
CA PRO A 124 -21.81 14.89 -8.64
C PRO A 124 -22.32 14.88 -10.09
N SER A 125 -22.75 16.03 -10.60
CA SER A 125 -23.43 16.14 -11.91
C SER A 125 -22.61 15.67 -13.12
N ASP A 126 -21.28 15.69 -12.99
CA ASP A 126 -20.32 15.26 -14.01
C ASP A 126 -19.87 13.80 -13.82
N PHE A 127 -20.51 13.04 -12.93
CA PHE A 127 -20.28 11.61 -12.72
C PHE A 127 -21.42 10.78 -13.32
N VAL A 128 -21.11 9.52 -13.59
CA VAL A 128 -22.09 8.50 -14.00
C VAL A 128 -22.10 7.34 -13.00
N THR A 129 -23.26 6.74 -12.81
CA THR A 129 -23.39 5.47 -12.10
C THR A 129 -22.83 4.35 -12.96
N VAL A 130 -21.83 3.63 -12.47
CA VAL A 130 -21.19 2.51 -13.18
C VAL A 130 -21.77 1.17 -12.73
N ALA A 131 -22.06 1.02 -11.45
CA ALA A 131 -22.67 -0.18 -10.91
C ALA A 131 -23.59 0.12 -9.72
N SER A 132 -24.57 -0.76 -9.49
CA SER A 132 -25.61 -0.59 -8.47
C SER A 132 -26.03 -1.92 -7.83
N THR A 133 -26.66 -1.82 -6.66
CA THR A 133 -27.48 -2.88 -6.04
C THR A 133 -28.88 -2.33 -5.74
N GLU A 134 -29.79 -3.19 -5.28
CA GLU A 134 -31.13 -2.77 -4.82
C GLU A 134 -31.06 -1.74 -3.67
N SER A 135 -30.12 -1.92 -2.74
CA SER A 135 -29.93 -1.07 -1.54
C SER A 135 -28.97 0.11 -1.76
N CYS A 136 -28.09 0.01 -2.76
CA CYS A 136 -27.02 0.96 -3.07
C CYS A 136 -27.05 1.35 -4.56
N PRO A 137 -27.81 2.41 -4.93
CA PRO A 137 -27.94 2.85 -6.32
C PRO A 137 -26.63 3.30 -6.96
N PHE A 138 -25.66 3.71 -6.15
CA PHE A 138 -24.36 4.21 -6.59
C PHE A 138 -23.23 3.37 -5.99
N ALA A 139 -23.26 2.06 -6.22
CA ALA A 139 -22.21 1.16 -5.71
C ALA A 139 -20.84 1.47 -6.34
N ILE A 140 -20.84 1.92 -7.60
CA ILE A 140 -19.67 2.49 -8.27
C ILE A 140 -20.10 3.77 -9.01
N MET A 141 -19.34 4.86 -8.83
CA MET A 141 -19.48 6.09 -9.61
C MET A 141 -18.17 6.44 -10.31
N ALA A 142 -18.23 7.05 -11.49
CA ALA A 142 -17.04 7.46 -12.22
C ALA A 142 -17.24 8.79 -12.95
N ASN A 143 -16.16 9.56 -13.03
CA ASN A 143 -15.96 10.63 -13.99
C ASN A 143 -14.74 10.25 -14.84
N GLU A 144 -14.99 9.78 -16.07
CA GLU A 144 -13.95 9.28 -16.98
C GLU A 144 -13.04 10.41 -17.48
N GLU A 145 -13.55 11.64 -17.64
CA GLU A 145 -12.78 12.81 -18.08
C GLU A 145 -11.70 13.18 -17.06
N LYS A 146 -12.09 13.27 -15.78
CA LYS A 146 -11.17 13.59 -14.67
C LYS A 146 -10.43 12.35 -14.16
N ARG A 147 -10.85 11.15 -14.57
CA ARG A 147 -10.37 9.84 -14.07
C ARG A 147 -10.58 9.73 -12.55
N PHE A 148 -11.76 10.15 -12.08
CA PHE A 148 -12.18 10.00 -10.69
C PHE A 148 -13.13 8.82 -10.58
N TYR A 149 -12.87 7.95 -9.62
CA TYR A 149 -13.65 6.75 -9.42
C TYR A 149 -13.98 6.61 -7.94
N GLY A 150 -15.20 6.15 -7.64
CA GLY A 150 -15.66 5.86 -6.30
C GLY A 150 -16.30 4.47 -6.24
N VAL A 151 -15.96 3.68 -5.23
CA VAL A 151 -16.60 2.38 -4.94
C VAL A 151 -17.11 2.36 -3.50
N GLN A 152 -18.29 1.78 -3.27
CA GLN A 152 -18.90 1.70 -1.93
C GLN A 152 -18.47 0.44 -1.15
N PHE A 153 -17.74 -0.47 -1.79
CA PHE A 153 -17.15 -1.69 -1.23
C PHE A 153 -15.62 -1.60 -1.11
N HIS A 154 -14.99 -2.58 -0.46
CA HIS A 154 -13.54 -2.64 -0.26
C HIS A 154 -12.84 -3.55 -1.29
N PRO A 155 -12.16 -3.03 -2.32
CA PRO A 155 -11.42 -3.86 -3.29
C PRO A 155 -10.12 -4.45 -2.73
N GLU A 156 -9.64 -3.97 -1.59
CA GLU A 156 -8.41 -4.43 -0.94
C GLU A 156 -8.58 -5.72 -0.12
N VAL A 157 -9.82 -6.11 0.19
CA VAL A 157 -10.11 -7.32 0.98
C VAL A 157 -10.36 -8.52 0.08
N THR A 158 -9.95 -9.71 0.53
CA THR A 158 -10.05 -10.95 -0.25
C THR A 158 -11.47 -11.41 -0.55
N HIS A 159 -12.46 -10.89 0.17
CA HIS A 159 -13.87 -11.18 -0.06
C HIS A 159 -14.39 -10.53 -1.36
N THR A 160 -13.76 -9.44 -1.81
CA THR A 160 -14.02 -8.86 -3.13
C THR A 160 -13.17 -9.62 -4.16
N ARG A 161 -13.78 -10.55 -4.90
CA ARG A 161 -13.04 -11.56 -5.68
C ARG A 161 -12.08 -10.95 -6.71
N GLN A 162 -12.53 -9.89 -7.38
CA GLN A 162 -11.73 -9.16 -8.39
C GLN A 162 -11.12 -7.86 -7.86
N GLY A 163 -11.16 -7.61 -6.55
CA GLY A 163 -10.75 -6.33 -5.98
C GLY A 163 -9.28 -5.98 -6.27
N MET A 164 -8.40 -6.99 -6.23
CA MET A 164 -6.99 -6.81 -6.62
C MET A 164 -6.82 -6.46 -8.10
N ARG A 165 -7.65 -7.01 -8.99
CA ARG A 165 -7.62 -6.69 -10.42
C ARG A 165 -8.10 -5.25 -10.67
N MET A 166 -9.08 -4.79 -9.91
CA MET A 166 -9.57 -3.41 -9.95
C MET A 166 -8.52 -2.41 -9.47
N LEU A 167 -7.85 -2.71 -8.34
CA LEU A 167 -6.72 -1.91 -7.87
C LEU A 167 -5.56 -1.92 -8.87
N GLU A 168 -5.25 -3.07 -9.47
CA GLU A 168 -4.21 -3.16 -10.51
C GLU A 168 -4.58 -2.32 -11.74
N ARG A 169 -5.83 -2.37 -12.22
CA ARG A 169 -6.35 -1.53 -13.30
C ARG A 169 -6.18 -0.05 -12.99
N PHE A 170 -6.54 0.38 -11.78
CA PHE A 170 -6.38 1.77 -11.36
C PHE A 170 -4.91 2.19 -11.37
N VAL A 171 -4.04 1.40 -10.76
CA VAL A 171 -2.64 1.80 -10.61
C VAL A 171 -1.84 1.68 -11.92
N ARG A 172 -2.00 0.58 -12.67
CA ARG A 172 -1.20 0.31 -13.87
C ARG A 172 -1.73 1.01 -15.10
N ASP A 173 -3.03 0.90 -15.35
CA ASP A 173 -3.59 1.30 -16.64
C ASP A 173 -4.07 2.75 -16.57
N ILE A 174 -4.79 3.10 -15.50
CA ILE A 174 -5.38 4.45 -15.34
C ILE A 174 -4.33 5.47 -14.87
N CYS A 175 -3.54 5.14 -13.84
CA CYS A 175 -2.45 6.00 -13.35
C CYS A 175 -1.16 5.87 -14.17
N GLN A 176 -1.06 4.86 -15.03
CA GLN A 176 0.12 4.61 -15.87
C GLN A 176 1.42 4.46 -15.05
N CYS A 177 1.31 3.85 -13.85
CA CYS A 177 2.46 3.60 -13.00
C CYS A 177 3.24 2.36 -13.47
N GLU A 178 4.54 2.53 -13.67
CA GLU A 178 5.44 1.44 -14.05
C GLU A 178 5.85 0.59 -12.83
N ALA A 179 6.00 -0.73 -13.04
CA ALA A 179 6.47 -1.67 -12.00
C ALA A 179 7.99 -1.60 -11.77
N LEU A 180 8.52 -0.42 -11.42
CA LEU A 180 9.96 -0.23 -11.22
C LEU A 180 10.42 -0.53 -9.79
N TRP A 181 9.51 -0.72 -8.84
CA TRP A 181 9.81 -1.04 -7.44
C TRP A 181 10.12 -2.54 -7.25
N THR A 182 11.21 -2.99 -7.87
CA THR A 182 11.69 -4.38 -7.75
C THR A 182 12.74 -4.50 -6.64
N PRO A 183 12.88 -5.66 -5.98
CA PRO A 183 13.89 -5.85 -4.94
C PRO A 183 15.31 -5.46 -5.36
N ALA A 184 15.69 -5.72 -6.62
CA ALA A 184 17.00 -5.35 -7.15
C ALA A 184 17.19 -3.82 -7.17
N LYS A 185 16.22 -3.08 -7.73
CA LYS A 185 16.26 -1.61 -7.79
C LYS A 185 16.21 -0.98 -6.39
N ILE A 186 15.42 -1.55 -5.47
CA ILE A 186 15.35 -1.10 -4.07
C ILE A 186 16.71 -1.27 -3.38
N ILE A 187 17.38 -2.41 -3.60
CA ILE A 187 18.71 -2.67 -3.03
C ILE A 187 19.72 -1.64 -3.55
N ASP A 188 19.74 -1.38 -4.86
CA ASP A 188 20.70 -0.47 -5.46
C ASP A 188 20.45 1.00 -5.03
N ASP A 189 19.19 1.45 -4.98
CA ASP A 189 18.77 2.76 -4.46
C ASP A 189 19.11 2.91 -2.97
N ALA A 190 18.84 1.89 -2.15
CA ALA A 190 19.21 1.90 -0.74
C ALA A 190 20.73 1.96 -0.54
N VAL A 191 21.50 1.21 -1.33
CA VAL A 191 22.98 1.25 -1.29
C VAL A 191 23.52 2.63 -1.66
N ALA A 192 22.95 3.28 -2.69
CA ALA A 192 23.34 4.63 -3.09
C ALA A 192 23.08 5.65 -1.97
N ARG A 193 21.86 5.66 -1.41
CA ARG A 193 21.51 6.54 -0.28
C ARG A 193 22.39 6.32 0.94
N ILE A 194 22.66 5.07 1.31
CA ILE A 194 23.55 4.76 2.44
C ILE A 194 24.95 5.34 2.20
N ARG A 195 25.49 5.22 0.99
CA ARG A 195 26.82 5.77 0.66
C ARG A 195 26.85 7.29 0.75
N GLU A 196 25.82 7.95 0.22
CA GLU A 196 25.68 9.40 0.25
C GLU A 196 25.53 9.92 1.69
N GLN A 197 24.62 9.32 2.46
CA GLN A 197 24.32 9.75 3.82
C GLN A 197 25.46 9.47 4.80
N VAL A 198 26.12 8.32 4.69
CA VAL A 198 27.21 7.93 5.60
C VAL A 198 28.53 8.56 5.19
N GLY A 199 28.75 8.80 3.89
CA GLY A 199 30.05 9.27 3.39
C GLY A 199 31.17 8.38 3.91
N ASP A 200 32.12 8.97 4.65
CA ASP A 200 33.27 8.32 5.29
C ASP A 200 33.10 7.97 6.77
N ASP A 201 31.92 8.20 7.32
CA ASP A 201 31.63 7.96 8.73
C ASP A 201 31.59 6.46 9.08
N LYS A 202 31.77 6.20 10.38
CA LYS A 202 31.73 4.84 10.93
C LYS A 202 30.32 4.48 11.39
N VAL A 203 29.88 3.27 11.01
CA VAL A 203 28.56 2.75 11.39
C VAL A 203 28.73 1.56 12.33
N ILE A 204 27.99 1.58 13.45
CA ILE A 204 27.88 0.45 14.38
C ILE A 204 26.44 -0.07 14.31
N LEU A 205 26.29 -1.37 14.08
CA LEU A 205 24.99 -2.04 14.08
C LEU A 205 24.94 -3.13 15.15
N GLY A 206 23.91 -3.07 15.99
CA GLY A 206 23.54 -4.16 16.89
C GLY A 206 22.74 -5.24 16.14
N LEU A 207 23.28 -6.44 16.07
CA LEU A 207 22.57 -7.60 15.50
C LEU A 207 21.77 -8.32 16.59
N SER A 208 20.45 -8.29 16.47
CA SER A 208 19.53 -9.10 17.28
C SER A 208 19.40 -10.53 16.76
N GLY A 209 19.65 -10.75 15.46
CA GLY A 209 19.45 -12.02 14.77
C GLY A 209 18.08 -12.17 14.13
N GLY A 210 17.20 -11.17 14.27
CA GLY A 210 15.97 -11.05 13.50
C GLY A 210 16.22 -10.70 12.02
N VAL A 211 15.20 -10.92 11.19
CA VAL A 211 15.26 -10.69 9.73
C VAL A 211 15.68 -9.24 9.44
N ASP A 212 15.04 -8.26 10.06
CA ASP A 212 15.30 -6.84 9.78
C ASP A 212 16.77 -6.47 10.07
N SER A 213 17.27 -6.78 11.27
CA SER A 213 18.67 -6.52 11.63
C SER A 213 19.66 -7.21 10.68
N SER A 214 19.30 -8.38 10.14
CA SER A 214 20.13 -9.14 9.21
C SER A 214 20.12 -8.52 7.81
N VAL A 215 18.96 -8.07 7.32
CA VAL A 215 18.83 -7.37 6.04
C VAL A 215 19.54 -6.03 6.09
N THR A 216 19.35 -5.25 7.16
CA THR A 216 20.07 -3.98 7.40
C THR A 216 21.58 -4.20 7.39
N ALA A 217 22.08 -5.23 8.07
CA ALA A 217 23.51 -5.56 8.06
C ALA A 217 24.02 -5.88 6.65
N MET A 218 23.24 -6.63 5.85
CA MET A 218 23.60 -6.95 4.47
C MET A 218 23.63 -5.71 3.57
N LEU A 219 22.67 -4.80 3.72
CA LEU A 219 22.63 -3.54 2.95
C LEU A 219 23.81 -2.63 3.31
N LEU A 220 24.10 -2.43 4.60
CA LEU A 220 25.26 -1.67 5.05
C LEU A 220 26.56 -2.30 4.57
N HIS A 221 26.70 -3.63 4.65
CA HIS A 221 27.90 -4.31 4.16
C HIS A 221 28.06 -4.16 2.64
N ARG A 222 26.97 -4.24 1.86
CA ARG A 222 27.02 -4.00 0.41
C ARG A 222 27.39 -2.56 0.07
N ALA A 223 26.92 -1.59 0.87
CA ALA A 223 27.19 -0.18 0.66
C ALA A 223 28.62 0.23 1.03
N ILE A 224 29.08 -0.12 2.24
CA ILE A 224 30.30 0.42 2.86
C ILE A 224 31.27 -0.68 3.38
N GLY A 225 31.00 -1.96 3.13
CA GLY A 225 31.76 -3.08 3.72
C GLY A 225 33.22 -3.26 3.28
N LYS A 226 33.68 -2.52 2.26
CA LYS A 226 35.12 -2.45 1.91
C LYS A 226 35.90 -1.49 2.82
N LYS A 227 35.21 -0.69 3.64
CA LYS A 227 35.85 0.16 4.63
C LYS A 227 36.31 -0.69 5.81
N PRO A 228 37.55 -0.51 6.31
CA PRO A 228 38.09 -1.30 7.42
C PRO A 228 37.31 -1.14 8.75
N ASP A 229 36.32 -0.25 8.79
CA ASP A 229 35.66 0.21 10.00
C ASP A 229 34.17 -0.14 10.15
N LEU A 230 33.58 -0.97 9.26
CA LEU A 230 32.24 -1.51 9.50
C LEU A 230 32.26 -2.53 10.65
N ARG A 231 31.80 -2.13 11.83
CA ARG A 231 31.79 -2.98 13.04
C ARG A 231 30.39 -3.50 13.35
N ILE A 232 30.15 -4.74 12.93
CA ILE A 232 28.91 -5.46 13.23
C ILE A 232 29.08 -6.23 14.54
N ARG A 233 28.26 -5.94 15.56
CA ARG A 233 28.31 -6.64 16.86
C ARG A 233 27.02 -7.39 17.14
N ARG A 234 27.13 -8.66 17.53
CA ARG A 234 25.99 -9.44 18.04
C ARG A 234 25.63 -8.92 19.43
N GLN A 235 24.37 -8.54 19.64
CA GLN A 235 23.88 -8.31 21.00
C GLN A 235 23.85 -9.66 21.72
N ARG A 236 24.55 -9.75 22.86
CA ARG A 236 24.40 -10.88 23.77
C ARG A 236 23.17 -10.62 24.65
N PRO A 237 22.34 -11.63 24.95
CA PRO A 237 21.29 -11.51 25.96
C PRO A 237 21.90 -11.05 27.29
N ALA A 238 21.16 -10.22 28.03
CA ALA A 238 21.59 -9.58 29.28
C ALA A 238 22.10 -10.56 30.37
N ALA A 239 21.80 -11.85 30.25
CA ALA A 239 22.20 -12.88 31.22
C ALA A 239 23.67 -13.35 31.14
N SER A 240 24.54 -12.77 30.30
CA SER A 240 25.91 -13.27 30.10
C SER A 240 27.04 -12.26 30.25
N GLN A 241 26.81 -11.14 30.95
CA GLN A 241 27.90 -10.24 31.37
C GLN A 241 28.51 -10.71 32.71
N ARG A 242 29.36 -11.74 32.67
CA ARG A 242 30.42 -11.91 33.68
C ARG A 242 31.74 -12.34 33.03
N SER A 243 32.77 -11.57 33.41
CA SER A 243 34.22 -11.81 33.41
C SER A 243 34.93 -12.34 32.15
N ARG A 244 35.79 -11.50 31.57
CA ARG A 244 37.27 -11.63 31.66
C ARG A 244 37.95 -10.59 30.75
N ALA A 245 38.75 -9.74 31.39
CA ALA A 245 39.90 -9.11 30.76
C ALA A 245 41.02 -10.16 30.63
N GLY A 246 41.74 -10.18 29.50
CA GLY A 246 42.93 -11.03 29.35
C GLY A 246 43.31 -11.35 27.91
N SER A 247 44.41 -10.72 27.48
CA SER A 247 45.38 -11.08 26.43
C SER A 247 44.93 -11.30 24.98
N GLY A 248 45.75 -10.75 24.08
CA GLY A 248 45.60 -10.81 22.63
C GLY A 248 45.65 -12.22 22.03
N TYR A 249 45.38 -12.27 20.72
CA TYR A 249 45.24 -13.47 19.89
C TYR A 249 43.90 -14.22 19.96
N VAL A 250 42.77 -13.52 19.73
CA VAL A 250 41.47 -14.19 19.39
C VAL A 250 40.78 -13.58 18.16
N TRP A 251 41.43 -12.67 17.41
CA TRP A 251 40.77 -11.83 16.41
C TRP A 251 40.81 -12.31 14.95
N ARG A 252 41.17 -13.58 14.68
CA ARG A 252 41.02 -14.19 13.33
C ARG A 252 40.02 -15.35 13.26
N SER A 253 39.77 -16.08 14.35
CA SER A 253 38.80 -17.20 14.33
C SER A 253 37.32 -16.77 14.44
N LEU A 254 37.03 -15.58 15.01
CA LEU A 254 35.65 -15.11 15.13
C LEU A 254 35.07 -14.65 13.78
N LEU A 255 35.92 -14.18 12.85
CA LEU A 255 35.49 -13.75 11.51
C LEU A 255 35.12 -14.95 10.61
N VAL A 256 35.83 -16.08 10.74
CA VAL A 256 35.62 -17.27 9.90
C VAL A 256 34.35 -18.03 10.28
N SER A 257 34.04 -18.17 11.57
CA SER A 257 32.78 -18.78 12.01
C SER A 257 31.55 -17.91 11.71
N ILE A 258 31.70 -16.58 11.74
CA ILE A 258 30.63 -15.66 11.32
C ILE A 258 30.38 -15.83 9.81
N LEU A 259 31.42 -15.87 8.97
CA LEU A 259 31.30 -16.05 7.50
C LEU A 259 30.74 -17.41 7.06
N PHE A 260 31.08 -18.51 7.76
CA PHE A 260 30.56 -19.84 7.42
C PHE A 260 29.07 -19.99 7.80
N THR A 261 28.69 -19.47 8.97
CA THR A 261 27.29 -19.35 9.38
C THR A 261 26.55 -18.32 8.51
N PHE A 262 27.23 -17.27 8.03
CA PHE A 262 26.73 -16.27 7.09
C PHE A 262 26.42 -16.88 5.72
N ARG A 263 27.27 -17.72 5.13
CA ARG A 263 26.98 -18.35 3.83
C ARG A 263 25.78 -19.29 3.91
N GLN A 264 25.66 -20.06 4.99
CA GLN A 264 24.48 -20.92 5.19
C GLN A 264 23.20 -20.11 5.49
N LYS A 265 23.32 -19.02 6.27
CA LYS A 265 22.19 -18.11 6.54
C LYS A 265 21.84 -17.21 5.37
N ILE A 266 22.76 -16.80 4.52
CA ILE A 266 22.48 -16.06 3.27
C ILE A 266 21.76 -16.99 2.29
N ALA A 267 22.21 -18.24 2.15
CA ALA A 267 21.49 -19.21 1.33
C ALA A 267 20.10 -19.52 1.91
N SER A 268 19.95 -19.58 3.25
CA SER A 268 18.64 -19.74 3.88
C SER A 268 17.78 -18.47 3.81
N CYS A 269 18.36 -17.26 3.85
CA CYS A 269 17.67 -15.98 3.75
C CYS A 269 17.30 -15.67 2.30
N GLN A 270 18.10 -16.04 1.31
CA GLN A 270 17.74 -16.01 -0.12
C GLN A 270 16.65 -17.03 -0.43
N ARG A 271 16.72 -18.25 0.13
CA ARG A 271 15.64 -19.25 0.03
C ARG A 271 14.39 -18.84 0.80
N TRP A 272 14.54 -18.13 1.92
CA TRP A 272 13.44 -17.60 2.70
C TRP A 272 12.82 -16.39 2.00
N LEU A 273 13.60 -15.43 1.48
CA LEU A 273 13.08 -14.36 0.61
C LEU A 273 12.36 -14.94 -0.60
N ALA A 274 12.95 -15.92 -1.31
CA ALA A 274 12.27 -16.59 -2.43
C ALA A 274 10.99 -17.35 -2.01
N LYS A 275 10.98 -18.00 -0.84
CA LYS A 275 9.79 -18.68 -0.28
C LYS A 275 8.76 -17.72 0.30
N THR A 276 9.16 -16.59 0.86
CA THR A 276 8.31 -15.55 1.45
C THR A 276 7.67 -14.71 0.34
N ILE A 277 8.40 -14.43 -0.74
CA ILE A 277 7.85 -13.90 -2.00
C ILE A 277 6.78 -14.87 -2.56
N ARG A 278 7.00 -16.19 -2.49
CA ARG A 278 5.98 -17.20 -2.86
C ARG A 278 4.82 -17.34 -1.86
N LYS A 279 5.03 -17.09 -0.56
CA LYS A 279 4.02 -17.28 0.51
C LYS A 279 3.20 -16.03 0.81
N GLN A 280 3.68 -14.83 0.49
CA GLN A 280 2.88 -13.59 0.62
C GLN A 280 1.70 -13.53 -0.37
N ASN A 281 1.61 -14.48 -1.32
CA ASN A 281 0.40 -14.71 -2.13
C ASN A 281 -0.79 -15.29 -1.34
N VAL A 282 -0.69 -15.57 -0.03
CA VAL A 282 -1.74 -16.35 0.68
C VAL A 282 -2.26 -15.72 1.97
N LYS A 283 -1.67 -14.66 2.56
CA LYS A 283 -2.17 -14.15 3.85
C LYS A 283 -2.00 -12.64 4.01
N SER A 284 -3.10 -11.90 3.89
CA SER A 284 -3.29 -10.60 4.54
C SER A 284 -4.78 -10.37 4.81
N SER A 285 -5.20 -10.60 6.05
CA SER A 285 -6.49 -10.20 6.61
C SER A 285 -6.23 -9.40 7.89
N GLY A 286 -6.85 -8.21 7.99
CA GLY A 286 -6.75 -7.30 9.13
C GLY A 286 -6.78 -5.84 8.68
N ALA A 287 -7.89 -5.15 8.93
CA ALA A 287 -8.27 -3.86 8.36
C ALA A 287 -7.70 -2.62 9.09
N PHE A 288 -7.50 -1.53 8.35
CA PHE A 288 -8.02 -0.14 8.55
C PHE A 288 -7.05 1.00 8.18
N SER A 289 -7.62 2.00 7.48
CA SER A 289 -7.11 3.32 7.05
C SER A 289 -5.90 3.33 6.10
N LEU A 290 -6.11 3.62 4.81
CA LEU A 290 -5.09 3.51 3.75
C LEU A 290 -5.30 4.51 2.60
N LYS A 291 -4.86 5.75 2.77
CA LYS A 291 -4.63 6.62 1.59
C LYS A 291 -3.32 6.21 0.94
N TYR A 292 -3.34 5.85 -0.35
CA TYR A 292 -2.12 5.58 -1.10
C TYR A 292 -1.82 6.75 -2.03
N SER A 293 -0.64 7.33 -1.88
CA SER A 293 -0.07 8.30 -2.83
C SER A 293 1.07 7.62 -3.57
N MET A 294 1.05 7.56 -4.91
CA MET A 294 2.04 6.82 -5.72
C MET A 294 2.87 7.75 -6.58
N LYS A 295 4.19 7.57 -6.71
CA LYS A 295 5.08 8.48 -7.46
C LYS A 295 5.67 7.82 -8.71
N LYS A 296 5.63 8.51 -9.85
CA LYS A 296 6.49 8.22 -11.02
C LYS A 296 7.86 8.86 -10.74
N ARG A 297 8.90 8.03 -10.63
CA ARG A 297 10.29 8.50 -10.68
C ARG A 297 10.81 8.36 -12.10
#